data_AF-A0A1J5E9Y0-F1
#
_entry.id   AF-A0A1J5E9Y0-F1
#
_cell.length_a   1.000
_cell.length_b   1.000
_cell.length_c   1.000
_cell.angle_alpha   90.00
_cell.angle_beta   90.00
_cell.angle_gamma   90.00
#
_symmetry.space_group_name_H-M   'P 1'
#
loop_
_entity.id
_entity.type
_entity.pdbx_description
1 polymer ?
#
loop_
_entity_poly.entity_id
_entity_poly.type
_entity_poly.pdbx_seq_one_letter_code
_entity_poly.pdbx_strand_id
1 'polypeptide(L)'
;MSVKPLRGLFLLSAVLLSGVLFTSGCSIRVPVSAGVGRISVSSKLAGKAALLITDETSNYVFQGNPEGMAYGARPHEFPFGQALEDASIEAFSQVFEKLDVVRTYDEAARYPFMITPEITEFRFSYPNFGLASAANMRIKATLSSGSETMWEKEVAAPEQRKGMGVDEMGRAASEALSIAVKQLAREMASDQRLRKAVASPGAPQVALKPEKKQEESASKETVKTKKTDSKQSAWAFKKADKTADADGDEPIPAGKPGGKYDVAVLIANRTYSRQGIPEVEYAHNDMAAVKKYVIRTMGFDPENIIEEKDATKGTLETLFGTRERPEGKIFNWVKPKESRLFIYYVGHGAPGQESGEAYFVPSDADPDYIDTTGYSVGQFYANLKKIPARELIVVLDTCFSGQTPKGLLFKRVSPAMLKVVQPESSMDRGVVMASARADQLSTWYEAKGHSLFTYFFIKGLTGEADSNKDKKVSAAEMEAYLAENVPFMARKISGRNQQPMVEGNKDLILVEYK
;
A
#
# COMPACT_ATOMS: atom_id res chain seq x y z
N MET A 1 14.63 64.46 39.30
CA MET A 1 14.39 63.46 38.24
C MET A 1 15.61 62.56 38.11
N SER A 2 15.40 61.27 37.84
CA SER A 2 16.39 60.20 37.59
C SER A 2 17.27 59.78 38.78
N VAL A 3 17.08 58.60 39.40
CA VAL A 3 17.19 57.18 38.95
C VAL A 3 18.57 56.60 39.30
N LYS A 4 18.53 55.59 40.19
CA LYS A 4 19.63 54.72 40.61
C LYS A 4 19.98 53.70 39.51
N PRO A 5 21.21 53.17 39.49
CA PRO A 5 21.50 51.87 38.90
C PRO A 5 21.87 50.83 39.98
N LEU A 6 21.48 49.56 39.77
CA LEU A 6 22.21 48.44 40.36
C LEU A 6 22.21 47.22 39.41
N ARG A 7 23.38 47.02 38.81
CA ARG A 7 24.11 45.76 38.54
C ARG A 7 23.30 44.54 38.08
N GLY A 8 23.43 44.22 36.79
CA GLY A 8 23.24 42.88 36.24
C GLY A 8 24.59 42.21 35.96
N LEU A 9 24.63 40.88 36.10
CA LEU A 9 25.68 40.02 35.55
C LEU A 9 25.07 38.64 35.18
N PHE A 10 25.09 38.32 33.87
CA PHE A 10 25.41 37.05 33.16
C PHE A 10 24.92 35.70 33.76
N LEU A 11 24.44 34.65 33.07
CA LEU A 11 24.39 34.06 31.70
C LEU A 11 23.21 33.03 31.73
N LEU A 12 22.62 32.46 30.67
CA LEU A 12 23.21 31.73 29.54
C LEU A 12 22.10 31.36 28.51
N SER A 13 22.34 31.76 27.25
CA SER A 13 22.07 31.08 25.97
C SER A 13 20.66 30.63 25.49
N ALA A 14 20.35 31.20 24.32
CA ALA A 14 19.29 30.94 23.35
C ALA A 14 19.08 29.47 22.91
N VAL A 15 17.82 29.12 22.64
CA VAL A 15 17.43 28.21 21.55
C VAL A 15 16.53 29.00 20.60
N LEU A 16 16.94 28.95 19.33
CA LEU A 16 16.50 29.77 18.22
C LEU A 16 15.03 29.57 17.83
N LEU A 17 14.33 30.71 17.81
CA LEU A 17 13.16 30.97 16.97
C LEU A 17 13.66 31.18 15.53
N SER A 18 13.65 30.16 14.67
CA SER A 18 13.73 30.36 13.21
C SER A 18 13.31 29.09 12.47
N GLY A 19 12.27 29.20 11.65
CA GLY A 19 11.78 28.08 10.84
C GLY A 19 10.33 28.16 10.34
N VAL A 20 9.59 29.25 10.57
CA VAL A 20 8.34 29.49 9.81
C VAL A 20 8.72 30.16 8.49
N LEU A 21 9.18 29.35 7.55
CA LEU A 21 9.28 29.74 6.15
C LEU A 21 7.85 29.88 5.59
N PHE A 22 7.49 31.11 5.26
CA PHE A 22 6.41 31.42 4.33
C PHE A 22 6.76 30.82 2.97
N THR A 23 6.21 29.64 2.68
CA THR A 23 6.09 29.13 1.32
C THR A 23 4.62 29.24 0.92
N SER A 24 4.38 30.00 -0.14
CA SER A 24 3.10 30.10 -0.82
C SER A 24 2.62 28.71 -1.27
N GLY A 25 1.41 28.31 -0.88
CA GLY A 25 0.57 27.42 -1.69
C GLY A 25 0.51 25.92 -1.39
N CYS A 26 1.20 25.37 -0.38
CA CYS A 26 1.13 23.92 -0.11
C CYS A 26 0.19 23.60 1.07
N SER A 27 -0.88 22.87 0.78
CA SER A 27 -1.80 22.28 1.77
C SER A 27 -1.09 21.15 2.56
N ILE A 28 -1.52 20.95 3.81
CA ILE A 28 -1.05 19.84 4.65
C ILE A 28 -1.91 18.62 4.33
N ARG A 29 -1.31 17.61 3.69
CA ARG A 29 -2.01 16.35 3.45
C ARG A 29 -2.09 15.54 4.74
N VAL A 30 -3.32 15.22 5.15
CA VAL A 30 -3.63 14.45 6.35
C VAL A 30 -3.89 12.99 5.94
N PRO A 31 -3.17 12.00 6.49
CA PRO A 31 -3.44 10.60 6.18
C PRO A 31 -4.78 10.17 6.79
N VAL A 32 -5.67 9.57 6.00
CA VAL A 32 -6.96 9.05 6.46
C VAL A 32 -7.10 7.60 6.00
N SER A 33 -7.52 6.71 6.91
CA SER A 33 -7.86 5.31 6.62
C SER A 33 -8.98 4.85 7.54
N ALA A 34 -9.98 4.16 7.03
CA ALA A 34 -11.13 3.77 7.85
C ALA A 34 -11.37 2.27 7.82
N GLY A 35 -11.75 1.73 8.98
CA GLY A 35 -12.06 0.33 9.20
C GLY A 35 -13.14 0.21 10.26
N VAL A 36 -14.21 -0.52 9.93
CA VAL A 36 -15.44 -0.59 10.72
C VAL A 36 -15.44 -1.78 11.68
N GLY A 37 -14.67 -2.83 11.38
CA GLY A 37 -14.63 -4.08 12.12
C GLY A 37 -15.99 -4.80 12.11
N ARG A 38 -16.15 -5.79 13.01
CA ARG A 38 -17.42 -6.53 13.11
C ARG A 38 -18.58 -5.64 13.57
N ILE A 39 -19.71 -5.80 12.90
CA ILE A 39 -21.01 -5.24 13.27
C ILE A 39 -21.88 -6.39 13.79
N SER A 40 -22.37 -6.27 15.02
CA SER A 40 -23.35 -7.23 15.56
C SER A 40 -24.70 -6.97 14.89
N VAL A 41 -25.03 -7.79 13.89
CA VAL A 41 -26.33 -7.80 13.23
C VAL A 41 -27.01 -9.14 13.51
N SER A 42 -28.30 -9.13 13.86
CA SER A 42 -29.05 -10.35 14.17
C SER A 42 -29.19 -11.28 12.97
N SER A 43 -29.21 -10.71 11.76
CA SER A 43 -29.10 -11.40 10.47
C SER A 43 -29.13 -10.38 9.35
N LYS A 44 -28.54 -10.75 8.20
CA LYS A 44 -28.47 -9.91 7.01
C LYS A 44 -29.85 -9.62 6.40
N LEU A 45 -29.97 -8.48 5.74
CA LEU A 45 -31.09 -8.14 4.87
C LEU A 45 -31.00 -9.00 3.60
N ALA A 46 -32.13 -9.60 3.22
CA ALA A 46 -32.24 -10.50 2.09
C ALA A 46 -32.02 -9.77 0.75
N GLY A 47 -31.41 -10.41 -0.24
CA GLY A 47 -31.30 -9.84 -1.58
C GLY A 47 -30.03 -9.04 -1.87
N LYS A 48 -29.97 -8.51 -3.10
CA LYS A 48 -28.77 -7.94 -3.72
C LYS A 48 -28.82 -6.41 -3.70
N ALA A 49 -27.83 -5.77 -3.08
CA ALA A 49 -27.70 -4.32 -3.12
C ALA A 49 -26.46 -3.91 -3.93
N ALA A 50 -26.56 -2.75 -4.59
CA ALA A 50 -25.42 -2.02 -5.10
C ALA A 50 -24.97 -0.98 -4.08
N LEU A 51 -23.67 -0.87 -3.83
CA LEU A 51 -23.07 0.30 -3.20
C LEU A 51 -22.59 1.24 -4.30
N LEU A 52 -23.28 2.36 -4.49
CA LEU A 52 -22.88 3.37 -5.48
C LEU A 52 -21.80 4.26 -4.88
N ILE A 53 -20.58 4.13 -5.41
CA ILE A 53 -19.45 5.03 -5.14
C ILE A 53 -19.01 5.59 -6.48
N THR A 54 -19.48 6.79 -6.83
CA THR A 54 -19.07 7.44 -8.08
C THR A 54 -17.59 7.81 -8.03
N ASP A 55 -16.99 8.09 -9.19
CA ASP A 55 -15.62 8.60 -9.24
C ASP A 55 -15.47 9.91 -8.44
N GLU A 56 -16.51 10.72 -8.35
CA GLU A 56 -16.54 11.91 -7.49
C GLU A 56 -16.50 11.53 -6.01
N THR A 57 -17.28 10.54 -5.59
CA THR A 57 -17.26 10.03 -4.22
C THR A 57 -15.92 9.38 -3.86
N SER A 58 -15.36 8.52 -4.72
CA SER A 58 -14.09 7.81 -4.43
C SER A 58 -12.88 8.74 -4.42
N ASN A 59 -12.93 9.83 -5.21
CA ASN A 59 -11.87 10.83 -5.26
C ASN A 59 -12.12 12.04 -4.37
N TYR A 60 -13.16 12.01 -3.51
CA TYR A 60 -13.50 13.13 -2.64
C TYR A 60 -12.34 13.48 -1.70
N VAL A 61 -11.87 14.72 -1.79
CA VAL A 61 -10.87 15.31 -0.88
C VAL A 61 -11.50 16.52 -0.21
N PHE A 62 -11.62 16.49 1.12
CA PHE A 62 -12.01 17.68 1.86
C PHE A 62 -10.80 18.61 2.01
N GLN A 63 -10.97 19.89 1.71
CA GLN A 63 -9.94 20.91 1.91
C GLN A 63 -10.49 22.03 2.79
N GLY A 64 -9.82 22.31 3.91
CA GLY A 64 -10.29 23.32 4.86
C GLY A 64 -9.25 23.75 5.88
N ASN A 65 -9.60 24.73 6.72
CA ASN A 65 -8.76 25.21 7.81
C ASN A 65 -9.29 24.71 9.17
N PRO A 66 -8.41 24.52 10.17
CA PRO A 66 -8.83 24.13 11.50
C PRO A 66 -9.69 25.23 12.15
N GLU A 67 -10.78 24.86 12.80
CA GLU A 67 -11.66 25.78 13.53
C GLU A 67 -10.91 26.46 14.67
N GLY A 68 -11.28 27.72 14.95
CA GLY A 68 -10.72 28.49 16.06
C GLY A 68 -9.32 29.06 15.82
N MET A 69 -8.67 28.77 14.68
CA MET A 69 -7.45 29.46 14.26
C MET A 69 -7.77 30.61 13.31
N ALA A 70 -7.48 31.84 13.72
CA ALA A 70 -7.56 33.02 12.84
C ALA A 70 -6.16 33.39 12.32
N TYR A 71 -6.08 33.62 11.00
CA TYR A 71 -4.92 34.07 10.21
C TYR A 71 -3.66 33.18 10.28
N GLY A 72 -3.28 32.63 9.11
CA GLY A 72 -1.97 31.96 8.91
C GLY A 72 -1.97 30.44 9.06
N ALA A 73 -3.10 29.81 9.43
CA ALA A 73 -3.21 28.35 9.39
C ALA A 73 -3.18 27.85 7.94
N ARG A 74 -2.36 26.82 7.68
CA ARG A 74 -2.30 26.19 6.35
C ARG A 74 -3.56 25.34 6.13
N PRO A 75 -4.12 25.34 4.91
CA PRO A 75 -5.23 24.46 4.58
C PRO A 75 -4.79 23.00 4.69
N HIS A 76 -5.66 22.14 5.22
CA HIS A 76 -5.47 20.71 5.32
C HIS A 76 -6.30 20.00 4.26
N GLU A 77 -5.74 18.94 3.68
CA GLU A 77 -6.41 18.06 2.74
C GLU A 77 -6.63 16.68 3.36
N PHE A 78 -7.87 16.22 3.35
CA PHE A 78 -8.29 14.93 3.86
C PHE A 78 -8.88 14.12 2.70
N PRO A 79 -8.16 13.10 2.19
CA PRO A 79 -8.62 12.28 1.07
C PRO A 79 -9.66 11.25 1.54
N PHE A 80 -10.86 11.71 1.87
CA PHE A 80 -11.91 10.88 2.46
C PHE A 80 -12.53 9.87 1.49
N GLY A 81 -12.48 10.09 0.19
CA GLY A 81 -13.22 9.28 -0.78
C GLY A 81 -12.92 7.79 -0.69
N GLN A 82 -11.63 7.42 -0.69
CA GLN A 82 -11.22 6.02 -0.52
C GLN A 82 -11.61 5.47 0.86
N ALA A 83 -11.43 6.26 1.92
CA ALA A 83 -11.74 5.82 3.27
C ALA A 83 -13.26 5.61 3.46
N LEU A 84 -14.10 6.45 2.84
CA LEU A 84 -15.55 6.30 2.85
C LEU A 84 -15.97 5.04 2.08
N GLU A 85 -15.35 4.78 0.93
CA GLU A 85 -15.57 3.57 0.14
C GLU A 85 -15.23 2.32 0.96
N ASP A 86 -14.02 2.23 1.50
CA ASP A 86 -13.54 1.07 2.26
C ASP A 86 -14.44 0.78 3.47
N ALA A 87 -14.75 1.82 4.24
CA ALA A 87 -15.64 1.71 5.39
C ALA A 87 -17.05 1.27 4.99
N SER A 88 -17.58 1.79 3.87
CA SER A 88 -18.92 1.46 3.39
C SER A 88 -18.99 0.02 2.89
N ILE A 89 -17.98 -0.45 2.15
CA ILE A 89 -17.87 -1.85 1.71
C ILE A 89 -17.84 -2.77 2.92
N GLU A 90 -16.96 -2.51 3.89
CA GLU A 90 -16.82 -3.33 5.09
C GLU A 90 -18.12 -3.36 5.92
N ALA A 91 -18.77 -2.20 6.08
CA ALA A 91 -19.98 -2.09 6.89
C ALA A 91 -21.21 -2.71 6.22
N PHE A 92 -21.53 -2.30 4.99
CA PHE A 92 -22.77 -2.71 4.33
C PHE A 92 -22.70 -4.15 3.79
N SER A 93 -21.51 -4.71 3.56
CA SER A 93 -21.36 -6.15 3.24
C SER A 93 -21.71 -7.05 4.42
N GLN A 94 -21.67 -6.52 5.65
CA GLN A 94 -22.18 -7.19 6.85
C GLN A 94 -23.70 -7.03 7.01
N VAL A 95 -24.31 -6.05 6.33
CA VAL A 95 -25.76 -5.77 6.38
C VAL A 95 -26.54 -6.56 5.32
N PHE A 96 -26.03 -6.67 4.08
CA PHE A 96 -26.70 -7.37 2.98
C PHE A 96 -26.12 -8.75 2.70
N GLU A 97 -26.95 -9.67 2.18
CA GLU A 97 -26.50 -10.98 1.68
C GLU A 97 -25.47 -10.86 0.57
N LYS A 98 -25.75 -9.99 -0.40
CA LYS A 98 -24.83 -9.67 -1.49
C LYS A 98 -24.77 -8.16 -1.71
N LEU A 99 -23.55 -7.64 -1.69
CA LEU A 99 -23.24 -6.25 -1.98
C LEU A 99 -22.23 -6.21 -3.13
N ASP A 100 -22.58 -5.56 -4.23
CA ASP A 100 -21.62 -5.28 -5.31
C ASP A 100 -21.36 -3.76 -5.33
N VAL A 101 -20.10 -3.36 -5.54
CA VAL A 101 -19.75 -1.94 -5.70
C VAL A 101 -19.93 -1.55 -7.15
N VAL A 102 -20.57 -0.41 -7.39
CA VAL A 102 -20.81 0.13 -8.73
C VAL A 102 -20.36 1.58 -8.81
N ARG A 103 -19.94 2.03 -9.99
CA ARG A 103 -19.35 3.37 -10.18
C ARG A 103 -20.33 4.35 -10.82
N THR A 104 -21.39 3.86 -11.44
CA THR A 104 -22.37 4.69 -12.15
C THR A 104 -23.80 4.37 -11.75
N TYR A 105 -24.68 5.36 -11.85
CA TYR A 105 -26.12 5.17 -11.63
C TYR A 105 -26.72 4.12 -12.59
N ASP A 106 -26.22 4.01 -13.83
CA ASP A 106 -26.68 3.02 -14.81
C ASP A 106 -26.35 1.58 -14.40
N GLU A 107 -25.20 1.36 -13.76
CA GLU A 107 -24.84 0.07 -13.19
C GLU A 107 -25.69 -0.22 -11.95
N ALA A 108 -25.89 0.78 -11.09
CA ALA A 108 -26.69 0.67 -9.88
C ALA A 108 -28.16 0.35 -10.18
N ALA A 109 -28.72 0.89 -11.28
CA ALA A 109 -30.10 0.65 -11.71
C ALA A 109 -30.40 -0.82 -12.05
N ARG A 110 -29.37 -1.67 -12.20
CA ARG A 110 -29.52 -3.12 -12.41
C ARG A 110 -29.76 -3.89 -11.12
N TYR A 111 -29.71 -3.21 -9.98
CA TYR A 111 -29.89 -3.78 -8.66
C TYR A 111 -31.23 -3.37 -8.10
N PRO A 112 -31.92 -4.26 -7.37
CA PRO A 112 -33.18 -3.92 -6.73
C PRO A 112 -33.01 -2.86 -5.64
N PHE A 113 -31.80 -2.76 -5.05
CA PHE A 113 -31.48 -1.78 -4.03
C PHE A 113 -30.15 -1.10 -4.31
N MET A 114 -30.08 0.21 -4.06
CA MET A 114 -28.87 1.02 -4.17
C MET A 114 -28.63 1.78 -2.86
N ILE A 115 -27.41 1.65 -2.33
CA ILE A 115 -26.92 2.39 -1.16
C ILE A 115 -26.01 3.50 -1.66
N THR A 116 -26.22 4.72 -1.19
CA THR A 116 -25.38 5.88 -1.49
C THR A 116 -24.91 6.53 -0.18
N PRO A 117 -23.63 6.41 0.18
CA PRO A 117 -23.05 7.12 1.32
C PRO A 117 -22.55 8.51 0.90
N GLU A 118 -22.69 9.50 1.78
CA GLU A 118 -22.30 10.89 1.55
C GLU A 118 -21.76 11.51 2.84
N ILE A 119 -20.58 12.14 2.78
CA ILE A 119 -20.09 12.97 3.90
C ILE A 119 -20.77 14.33 3.80
N THR A 120 -21.71 14.60 4.69
CA THR A 120 -22.50 15.84 4.67
C THR A 120 -21.84 16.97 5.46
N GLU A 121 -21.01 16.63 6.44
CA GLU A 121 -20.27 17.60 7.24
C GLU A 121 -18.96 17.02 7.74
N PHE A 122 -17.88 17.80 7.66
CA PHE A 122 -16.63 17.51 8.33
C PHE A 122 -16.02 18.80 8.90
N ARG A 123 -15.65 18.76 10.16
CA ARG A 123 -15.02 19.88 10.88
C ARG A 123 -13.86 19.35 11.72
N PHE A 124 -12.79 20.13 11.82
CA PHE A 124 -11.61 19.74 12.59
C PHE A 124 -10.98 20.93 13.29
N SER A 125 -10.32 20.70 14.43
CA SER A 125 -9.68 21.76 15.22
C SER A 125 -8.48 21.25 15.99
N TYR A 126 -7.65 22.18 16.46
CA TYR A 126 -6.47 21.91 17.28
C TYR A 126 -6.65 22.50 18.69
N PRO A 127 -7.46 21.88 19.57
CA PRO A 127 -7.75 22.41 20.90
C PRO A 127 -6.51 22.45 21.80
N ASN A 128 -6.62 23.13 22.94
CA ASN A 128 -5.56 23.26 23.95
C ASN A 128 -4.24 23.80 23.36
N PHE A 129 -4.32 24.87 22.57
CA PHE A 129 -3.15 25.48 21.92
C PHE A 129 -2.36 24.52 21.01
N GLY A 130 -3.05 23.56 20.37
CA GLY A 130 -2.43 22.59 19.47
C GLY A 130 -1.94 21.31 20.12
N LEU A 131 -2.16 21.11 21.41
CA LEU A 131 -1.75 19.88 22.12
C LEU A 131 -2.67 18.68 21.84
N ALA A 132 -3.77 18.88 21.12
CA ALA A 132 -4.67 17.82 20.73
C ALA A 132 -5.26 18.09 19.34
N SER A 133 -5.77 17.03 18.71
CA SER A 133 -6.47 17.07 17.44
C SER A 133 -7.91 16.63 17.65
N ALA A 134 -8.87 17.39 17.13
CA ALA A 134 -10.29 17.07 17.22
C ALA A 134 -10.93 17.01 15.84
N ALA A 135 -11.75 15.99 15.60
CA ALA A 135 -12.50 15.80 14.36
C ALA A 135 -13.97 15.49 14.65
N ASN A 136 -14.85 16.12 13.88
CA ASN A 136 -16.30 15.94 13.90
C ASN A 136 -16.75 15.61 12.48
N MET A 137 -17.63 14.62 12.33
CA MET A 137 -18.10 14.18 11.01
C MET A 137 -19.58 13.79 11.04
N ARG A 138 -20.29 14.15 9.98
CA ARG A 138 -21.61 13.62 9.66
C ARG A 138 -21.57 12.87 8.35
N ILE A 139 -22.23 11.72 8.34
CA ILE A 139 -22.39 10.90 7.14
C ILE A 139 -23.87 10.58 7.01
N LYS A 140 -24.37 10.76 5.79
CA LYS A 140 -25.69 10.31 5.38
C LYS A 140 -25.55 9.06 4.54
N ALA A 141 -26.45 8.09 4.74
CA ALA A 141 -26.62 7.00 3.81
C ALA A 141 -28.09 6.90 3.40
N THR A 142 -28.30 6.69 2.11
CA THR A 142 -29.62 6.55 1.50
C THR A 142 -29.70 5.16 0.86
N LEU A 143 -30.76 4.41 1.16
CA LEU A 143 -31.14 3.20 0.44
C LEU A 143 -32.33 3.53 -0.46
N SER A 144 -32.21 3.20 -1.74
CA SER A 144 -33.26 3.40 -2.74
C SER A 144 -33.58 2.11 -3.49
N SER A 145 -34.79 2.06 -4.05
CA SER A 145 -35.25 1.04 -4.99
C SER A 145 -35.82 1.76 -6.21
N GLY A 146 -35.12 1.69 -7.35
CA GLY A 146 -35.43 2.55 -8.49
C GLY A 146 -35.29 4.03 -8.12
N SER A 147 -36.35 4.82 -8.32
CA SER A 147 -36.39 6.25 -7.97
C SER A 147 -36.93 6.53 -6.56
N GLU A 148 -37.33 5.50 -5.81
CA GLU A 148 -37.93 5.66 -4.47
C GLU A 148 -36.88 5.50 -3.37
N THR A 149 -36.82 6.46 -2.45
CA THR A 149 -36.00 6.37 -1.24
C THR A 149 -36.72 5.52 -0.19
N MET A 150 -36.16 4.35 0.09
CA MET A 150 -36.69 3.37 1.03
C MET A 150 -36.28 3.66 2.47
N TRP A 151 -35.08 4.20 2.64
CA TRP A 151 -34.49 4.50 3.94
C TRP A 151 -33.44 5.59 3.76
N GLU A 152 -33.40 6.54 4.68
CA GLU A 152 -32.37 7.56 4.74
C GLU A 152 -32.05 7.86 6.18
N LYS A 153 -30.76 7.96 6.48
CA LYS A 153 -30.30 8.36 7.81
C LYS A 153 -29.03 9.17 7.71
N GLU A 154 -28.96 10.23 8.51
CA GLU A 154 -27.73 10.95 8.81
C GLU A 154 -27.29 10.62 10.23
N VAL A 155 -25.99 10.32 10.39
CA VAL A 155 -25.35 10.05 11.68
C VAL A 155 -24.22 11.05 11.88
N ALA A 156 -24.23 11.71 13.04
CA ALA A 156 -23.08 12.46 13.55
C ALA A 156 -22.22 11.55 14.43
N ALA A 157 -20.94 11.39 14.08
CA ALA A 157 -19.99 10.74 14.97
C ALA A 157 -19.75 11.61 16.21
N PRO A 158 -19.58 11.03 17.40
CA PRO A 158 -19.07 11.76 18.56
C PRO A 158 -17.73 12.42 18.22
N GLU A 159 -17.43 13.55 18.83
CA GLU A 159 -16.15 14.23 18.63
C GLU A 159 -14.99 13.28 18.96
N GLN A 160 -14.09 13.09 18.00
CA GLN A 160 -12.90 12.27 18.17
C GLN A 160 -11.74 13.16 18.57
N ARG A 161 -11.20 12.94 19.77
CA ARG A 161 -10.01 13.63 20.27
C ARG A 161 -8.80 12.69 20.28
N LYS A 162 -7.70 13.17 19.71
CA LYS A 162 -6.42 12.47 19.60
C LYS A 162 -5.26 13.36 20.03
N GLY A 163 -4.05 12.81 19.96
CA GLY A 163 -2.84 13.52 20.34
C GLY A 163 -2.49 14.71 19.44
N MET A 164 -1.29 15.23 19.64
CA MET A 164 -0.76 16.35 18.88
C MET A 164 -0.26 15.90 17.50
N GLY A 165 -0.54 16.69 16.46
CA GLY A 165 0.07 16.55 15.15
C GLY A 165 -0.86 16.06 14.04
N VAL A 166 -0.36 16.14 12.81
CA VAL A 166 -1.09 15.84 11.57
C VAL A 166 -1.53 14.38 11.50
N ASP A 167 -0.69 13.45 11.96
CA ASP A 167 -1.03 12.01 11.97
C ASP A 167 -2.16 11.72 12.96
N GLU A 168 -2.14 12.37 14.13
CA GLU A 168 -3.20 12.24 15.14
C GLU A 168 -4.52 12.89 14.68
N MET A 169 -4.44 13.99 13.92
CA MET A 169 -5.59 14.56 13.20
C MET A 169 -6.17 13.56 12.20
N GLY A 170 -5.30 12.88 11.44
CA GLY A 170 -5.68 11.81 10.53
C GLY A 170 -6.40 10.67 11.23
N ARG A 171 -5.89 10.23 12.39
CA ARG A 171 -6.54 9.20 13.23
C ARG A 171 -7.90 9.65 13.77
N ALA A 172 -8.03 10.91 14.20
CA ALA A 172 -9.30 11.45 14.67
C ALA A 172 -10.36 11.45 13.56
N ALA A 173 -9.99 11.91 12.37
CA ALA A 173 -10.89 11.93 11.20
C ALA A 173 -11.26 10.52 10.73
N SER A 174 -10.29 9.61 10.70
CA SER A 174 -10.44 8.20 10.37
C SER A 174 -11.42 7.46 11.29
N GLU A 175 -11.31 7.72 12.60
CA GLU A 175 -12.19 7.12 13.60
C GLU A 175 -13.61 7.71 13.55
N ALA A 176 -13.74 9.01 13.31
CA ALA A 176 -15.04 9.65 13.12
C ALA A 176 -15.79 9.05 11.92
N LEU A 177 -15.09 8.86 10.80
CA LEU A 177 -15.63 8.21 9.60
C LEU A 177 -16.09 6.78 9.91
N SER A 178 -15.21 5.99 10.52
CA SER A 178 -15.48 4.58 10.85
C SER A 178 -16.68 4.43 11.79
N ILE A 179 -16.80 5.28 12.82
CA ILE A 179 -17.91 5.27 13.77
C ILE A 179 -19.23 5.62 13.09
N ALA A 180 -19.26 6.67 12.27
CA ALA A 180 -20.48 7.10 11.58
C ALA A 180 -20.98 6.03 10.59
N VAL A 181 -20.11 5.47 9.75
CA VAL A 181 -20.49 4.40 8.81
C VAL A 181 -20.95 3.14 9.56
N LYS A 182 -20.25 2.76 10.64
CA LYS A 182 -20.65 1.63 11.49
C LYS A 182 -22.05 1.79 12.07
N GLN A 183 -22.36 2.99 12.55
CA GLN A 183 -23.66 3.30 13.13
C GLN A 183 -24.76 3.29 12.06
N LEU A 184 -24.50 3.84 10.87
CA LEU A 184 -25.44 3.76 9.74
C LEU A 184 -25.78 2.32 9.38
N ALA A 185 -24.77 1.45 9.28
CA ALA A 185 -24.97 0.03 8.99
C ALA A 185 -25.76 -0.69 10.09
N ARG A 186 -25.53 -0.37 11.37
CA ARG A 186 -26.31 -0.91 12.50
C ARG A 186 -27.77 -0.49 12.44
N GLU A 187 -28.03 0.79 12.18
CA GLU A 187 -29.39 1.32 12.08
C GLU A 187 -30.13 0.71 10.90
N MET A 188 -29.48 0.60 9.74
CA MET A 188 -30.04 -0.07 8.57
C MET A 188 -30.37 -1.54 8.85
N ALA A 189 -29.46 -2.28 9.48
CA ALA A 189 -29.68 -3.70 9.80
C ALA A 189 -30.77 -3.94 10.85
N SER A 190 -31.02 -2.97 11.74
CA SER A 190 -32.02 -3.07 12.81
C SER A 190 -33.39 -2.51 12.42
N ASP A 191 -33.53 -1.89 11.24
CA ASP A 191 -34.79 -1.33 10.77
C ASP A 191 -35.77 -2.45 10.35
N GLN A 192 -36.82 -2.66 11.16
CA GLN A 192 -37.82 -3.69 10.90
C GLN A 192 -38.69 -3.39 9.67
N ARG A 193 -38.90 -2.12 9.31
CA ARG A 193 -39.69 -1.75 8.12
C ARG A 193 -38.89 -2.07 6.87
N LEU A 194 -37.62 -1.67 6.86
CA LEU A 194 -36.69 -1.97 5.78
C LEU A 194 -36.57 -3.48 5.56
N ARG A 195 -36.44 -4.24 6.65
CA ARG A 195 -36.34 -5.70 6.59
C ARG A 195 -37.57 -6.37 5.97
N LYS A 196 -38.77 -5.86 6.24
CA LYS A 196 -40.01 -6.35 5.60
C LYS A 196 -40.09 -5.94 4.13
N ALA A 197 -39.70 -4.70 3.81
CA ALA A 197 -39.73 -4.18 2.45
C ALA A 197 -38.74 -4.93 1.53
N VAL A 198 -37.52 -5.17 2.02
CA VAL A 198 -36.47 -5.87 1.30
C VAL A 198 -36.76 -7.37 1.14
N ALA A 199 -37.52 -7.98 2.06
CA ALA A 199 -37.92 -9.39 1.99
C ALA A 199 -39.18 -9.66 1.14
N SER A 200 -39.89 -8.62 0.68
CA SER A 200 -41.12 -8.80 -0.10
C SER A 200 -40.82 -9.11 -1.58
N PRO A 201 -41.41 -10.16 -2.17
CA PRO A 201 -41.19 -10.52 -3.57
C PRO A 201 -41.89 -9.51 -4.48
N GLY A 202 -41.20 -8.44 -4.87
CA GLY A 202 -41.76 -7.39 -5.72
C GLY A 202 -40.89 -6.19 -6.06
N ALA A 203 -39.61 -6.12 -5.65
CA ALA A 203 -38.71 -5.07 -6.13
C ALA A 203 -38.52 -5.23 -7.66
N PRO A 204 -38.69 -4.19 -8.49
CA PRO A 204 -38.85 -4.35 -9.93
C PRO A 204 -37.62 -5.02 -10.56
N GLN A 205 -37.81 -6.22 -11.09
CA GLN A 205 -36.90 -6.74 -12.11
C GLN A 205 -37.14 -5.89 -13.35
N VAL A 206 -36.31 -4.86 -13.57
CA VAL A 206 -36.30 -4.13 -14.83
C VAL A 206 -35.82 -5.11 -15.91
N ALA A 207 -36.79 -5.73 -16.57
CA ALA A 207 -36.59 -6.46 -17.80
C ALA A 207 -36.05 -5.49 -18.84
N LEU A 208 -34.79 -5.68 -19.25
CA LEU A 208 -34.25 -5.04 -20.44
C LEU A 208 -35.02 -5.59 -21.65
N LYS A 209 -35.98 -4.82 -22.16
CA LYS A 209 -36.49 -4.96 -23.52
C LYS A 209 -35.79 -3.93 -24.43
N PRO A 210 -35.37 -4.32 -25.64
CA PRO A 210 -34.79 -3.41 -26.61
C PRO A 210 -35.90 -2.79 -27.46
N GLU A 211 -36.01 -1.46 -27.52
CA GLU A 211 -36.75 -0.74 -28.57
C GLU A 211 -36.13 0.65 -28.73
N LYS A 212 -35.48 0.94 -29.86
CA LYS A 212 -35.96 1.41 -31.18
C LYS A 212 -35.87 2.92 -31.31
N LYS A 213 -35.15 3.33 -32.35
CA LYS A 213 -35.11 4.70 -32.90
C LYS A 213 -36.52 5.24 -33.15
N GLN A 214 -36.75 6.48 -32.78
CA GLN A 214 -37.62 7.40 -33.52
C GLN A 214 -37.13 8.84 -33.35
N GLU A 215 -37.08 9.54 -34.48
CA GLU A 215 -36.71 10.94 -34.69
C GLU A 215 -37.83 11.91 -34.27
N GLU A 216 -37.49 13.21 -34.38
CA GLU A 216 -38.29 14.45 -34.27
C GLU A 216 -38.19 15.18 -32.92
N SER A 217 -37.97 16.49 -32.83
CA SER A 217 -37.71 17.52 -33.84
C SER A 217 -37.15 18.78 -33.15
N ALA A 218 -36.41 19.57 -33.93
CA ALA A 218 -35.70 20.80 -33.63
C ALA A 218 -36.31 21.83 -32.65
N SER A 219 -35.44 22.48 -31.88
CA SER A 219 -35.31 23.95 -31.93
C SER A 219 -33.85 24.38 -31.68
N LYS A 220 -33.35 25.17 -32.63
CA LYS A 220 -31.99 25.70 -32.74
C LYS A 220 -31.74 26.82 -31.73
N GLU A 221 -30.55 26.87 -31.17
CA GLU A 221 -29.76 28.11 -31.15
C GLU A 221 -28.26 27.80 -31.21
N THR A 222 -27.57 28.57 -32.02
CA THR A 222 -26.18 28.38 -32.47
C THR A 222 -25.31 29.35 -31.66
N VAL A 223 -24.04 29.03 -31.33
CA VAL A 223 -22.85 29.74 -31.85
C VAL A 223 -21.54 29.09 -31.36
N LYS A 224 -20.79 28.58 -32.36
CA LYS A 224 -19.32 28.61 -32.60
C LYS A 224 -18.31 27.90 -31.67
N THR A 225 -17.94 26.70 -32.12
CA THR A 225 -16.57 26.24 -32.49
C THR A 225 -15.33 26.85 -31.81
N LYS A 226 -14.49 25.95 -31.24
CA LYS A 226 -13.16 25.65 -31.82
C LYS A 226 -12.70 24.24 -31.46
N LYS A 227 -12.43 23.44 -32.50
CA LYS A 227 -11.68 22.19 -32.46
C LYS A 227 -10.20 22.49 -32.21
N THR A 228 -9.55 21.65 -31.41
CA THR A 228 -8.16 21.25 -31.64
C THR A 228 -8.07 19.75 -31.42
N ASP A 229 -7.67 19.07 -32.49
CA ASP A 229 -7.37 17.66 -32.54
C ASP A 229 -6.16 17.32 -31.67
N SER A 230 -6.25 16.27 -30.87
CA SER A 230 -5.13 15.31 -30.77
C SER A 230 -5.70 13.93 -30.45
N LYS A 231 -5.39 13.00 -31.36
CA LYS A 231 -5.73 11.59 -31.30
C LYS A 231 -4.98 10.95 -30.12
N GLN A 232 -5.71 10.33 -29.20
CA GLN A 232 -5.18 9.21 -28.43
C GLN A 232 -5.88 7.93 -28.88
N SER A 233 -5.07 7.07 -29.47
CA SER A 233 -5.39 5.73 -29.93
C SER A 233 -5.86 4.86 -28.77
N ALA A 234 -7.05 4.29 -28.93
CA ALA A 234 -7.58 3.23 -28.08
C ALA A 234 -6.69 1.99 -28.13
N TRP A 235 -6.18 1.56 -26.98
CA TRP A 235 -5.70 0.18 -26.82
C TRP A 235 -6.92 -0.71 -26.56
N ALA A 236 -7.16 -1.69 -27.42
CA ALA A 236 -8.25 -2.64 -27.27
C ALA A 236 -7.70 -3.94 -26.68
N PHE A 237 -8.12 -4.29 -25.46
CA PHE A 237 -7.76 -5.58 -24.87
C PHE A 237 -8.74 -6.65 -25.33
N LYS A 238 -8.26 -7.53 -26.21
CA LYS A 238 -8.89 -8.82 -26.48
C LYS A 238 -8.81 -9.68 -25.21
N LYS A 239 -9.93 -10.35 -24.91
CA LYS A 239 -10.04 -11.39 -23.87
C LYS A 239 -8.93 -12.43 -24.03
N ALA A 240 -8.16 -12.66 -22.97
CA ALA A 240 -7.30 -13.82 -22.85
C ALA A 240 -7.97 -14.86 -21.94
N ASP A 241 -8.15 -16.05 -22.50
CA ASP A 241 -8.47 -17.29 -21.81
C ASP A 241 -7.18 -17.88 -21.18
N LYS A 242 -7.38 -18.73 -20.18
CA LYS A 242 -6.47 -19.59 -19.38
C LYS A 242 -4.93 -19.53 -19.54
N THR A 243 -4.28 -19.53 -18.37
CA THR A 243 -2.87 -19.87 -18.05
C THR A 243 -1.81 -19.13 -18.85
N ALA A 244 -1.32 -18.01 -18.31
CA ALA A 244 -0.09 -17.38 -18.77
C ALA A 244 0.76 -17.03 -17.55
N ASP A 245 1.75 -17.89 -17.28
CA ASP A 245 2.87 -17.60 -16.38
C ASP A 245 3.48 -16.22 -16.71
N ALA A 246 4.13 -15.57 -15.74
CA ALA A 246 4.89 -14.36 -16.04
C ALA A 246 6.06 -14.61 -17.02
N ASP A 247 6.51 -15.87 -17.10
CA ASP A 247 7.42 -16.41 -18.10
C ASP A 247 6.64 -16.76 -19.38
N GLY A 248 5.93 -15.81 -20.00
CA GLY A 248 5.41 -16.03 -21.35
C GLY A 248 6.54 -16.48 -22.30
N ASP A 249 6.21 -17.17 -23.40
CA ASP A 249 7.14 -17.69 -24.43
C ASP A 249 8.07 -16.63 -25.09
N GLU A 250 8.13 -15.41 -24.55
CA GLU A 250 9.02 -14.34 -24.97
C GLU A 250 10.47 -14.60 -24.48
N PRO A 251 11.47 -14.48 -25.37
CA PRO A 251 12.85 -14.74 -25.02
C PRO A 251 13.39 -13.73 -24.00
N ILE A 252 13.95 -14.23 -22.89
CA ILE A 252 14.61 -13.41 -21.86
C ILE A 252 15.73 -12.57 -22.51
N PRO A 253 15.69 -11.23 -22.40
CA PRO A 253 16.63 -10.35 -23.06
C PRO A 253 18.04 -10.55 -22.49
N ALA A 254 19.03 -10.56 -23.39
CA ALA A 254 20.42 -10.72 -23.02
C ALA A 254 21.03 -9.36 -22.65
N GLY A 255 21.59 -9.26 -21.45
CA GLY A 255 22.39 -8.13 -21.03
C GLY A 255 23.86 -8.27 -21.39
N LYS A 256 24.62 -7.22 -21.15
CA LYS A 256 26.08 -7.28 -21.14
C LYS A 256 26.58 -8.26 -20.07
N PRO A 257 27.70 -8.96 -20.30
CA PRO A 257 28.32 -9.80 -19.27
C PRO A 257 28.62 -8.98 -18.01
N GLY A 258 28.33 -9.56 -16.84
CA GLY A 258 28.71 -9.01 -15.56
C GLY A 258 30.21 -9.11 -15.32
N GLY A 259 30.66 -8.57 -14.18
CA GLY A 259 32.03 -8.73 -13.73
C GLY A 259 32.36 -10.19 -13.42
N LYS A 260 33.59 -10.62 -13.69
CA LYS A 260 34.08 -11.99 -13.41
C LYS A 260 33.86 -12.44 -11.95
N TYR A 261 33.89 -11.48 -11.03
CA TYR A 261 33.78 -11.73 -9.59
C TYR A 261 32.43 -11.27 -9.03
N ASP A 262 31.47 -10.93 -9.88
CA ASP A 262 30.14 -10.55 -9.40
C ASP A 262 29.46 -11.78 -8.76
N VAL A 263 28.81 -11.56 -7.61
CA VAL A 263 28.21 -12.62 -6.77
C VAL A 263 26.73 -12.35 -6.61
N ALA A 264 25.91 -13.39 -6.76
CA ALA A 264 24.48 -13.32 -6.48
C ALA A 264 24.09 -14.27 -5.34
N VAL A 265 23.16 -13.83 -4.49
CA VAL A 265 22.60 -14.64 -3.40
C VAL A 265 21.09 -14.58 -3.51
N LEU A 266 20.48 -15.73 -3.76
CA LEU A 266 19.04 -15.87 -3.97
C LEU A 266 18.47 -16.75 -2.86
N ILE A 267 17.56 -16.20 -2.07
CA ILE A 267 16.98 -16.88 -0.91
C ILE A 267 15.46 -16.89 -1.05
N ALA A 268 14.87 -18.08 -0.89
CA ALA A 268 13.42 -18.24 -0.96
C ALA A 268 12.90 -19.12 0.17
N ASN A 269 12.23 -18.49 1.14
CA ASN A 269 11.56 -19.18 2.23
C ASN A 269 10.08 -19.36 1.89
N ARG A 270 9.73 -20.55 1.39
CA ARG A 270 8.37 -21.00 1.13
C ARG A 270 7.82 -21.78 2.31
N THR A 271 8.57 -22.78 2.76
CA THR A 271 8.12 -23.80 3.72
C THR A 271 8.73 -23.52 5.08
N TYR A 272 7.89 -23.58 6.11
CA TYR A 272 8.29 -23.33 7.49
C TYR A 272 8.04 -24.58 8.33
N SER A 273 9.08 -25.05 9.01
CA SER A 273 9.08 -26.30 9.78
C SER A 273 8.23 -26.22 11.05
N ARG A 274 8.09 -25.01 11.62
CA ARG A 274 7.27 -24.77 12.81
C ARG A 274 5.82 -24.49 12.44
N GLN A 275 4.90 -25.09 13.20
CA GLN A 275 3.47 -24.87 13.01
C GLN A 275 3.09 -23.41 13.28
N GLY A 276 2.23 -22.84 12.43
CA GLY A 276 1.68 -21.50 12.63
C GLY A 276 2.26 -20.42 11.73
N ILE A 277 3.36 -20.69 11.03
CA ILE A 277 3.81 -19.85 9.93
C ILE A 277 3.20 -20.40 8.63
N PRO A 278 2.39 -19.63 7.89
CA PRO A 278 1.82 -20.07 6.63
C PRO A 278 2.88 -20.11 5.53
N GLU A 279 2.69 -20.97 4.53
CA GLU A 279 3.60 -21.00 3.38
C GLU A 279 3.55 -19.71 2.55
N VAL A 280 4.69 -19.37 1.93
CA VAL A 280 4.79 -18.32 0.90
C VAL A 280 4.73 -18.99 -0.47
N GLU A 281 3.51 -19.10 -0.99
CA GLU A 281 3.13 -20.01 -2.09
C GLU A 281 4.05 -19.93 -3.33
N TYR A 282 4.44 -18.73 -3.74
CA TYR A 282 5.23 -18.48 -4.96
C TYR A 282 6.73 -18.30 -4.74
N ALA A 283 7.24 -18.35 -3.49
CA ALA A 283 8.62 -17.99 -3.19
C ALA A 283 9.68 -18.77 -4.01
N HIS A 284 9.49 -20.09 -4.17
CA HIS A 284 10.42 -20.90 -4.98
C HIS A 284 10.31 -20.61 -6.49
N ASN A 285 9.11 -20.26 -6.99
CA ASN A 285 8.89 -19.89 -8.39
C ASN A 285 9.54 -18.53 -8.67
N ASP A 286 9.34 -17.57 -7.77
CA ASP A 286 9.93 -16.24 -7.81
C ASP A 286 11.45 -16.29 -7.89
N MET A 287 12.09 -17.06 -7.01
CA MET A 287 13.55 -17.24 -7.05
C MET A 287 14.04 -17.91 -8.34
N ALA A 288 13.31 -18.93 -8.81
CA ALA A 288 13.66 -19.61 -10.05
C ALA A 288 13.57 -18.67 -11.26
N ALA A 289 12.56 -17.80 -11.32
CA ALA A 289 12.43 -16.80 -12.36
C ALA A 289 13.53 -15.74 -12.25
N VAL A 290 13.72 -15.12 -11.08
CA VAL A 290 14.79 -14.13 -10.83
C VAL A 290 16.16 -14.67 -11.24
N LYS A 291 16.48 -15.92 -10.91
CA LYS A 291 17.74 -16.56 -11.31
C LYS A 291 17.98 -16.50 -12.82
N LYS A 292 16.95 -16.77 -13.64
CA LYS A 292 17.08 -16.73 -15.11
C LYS A 292 17.50 -15.33 -15.58
N TYR A 293 16.92 -14.28 -15.00
CA TYR A 293 17.23 -12.88 -15.33
C TYR A 293 18.58 -12.45 -14.76
N VAL A 294 18.95 -12.90 -13.56
CA VAL A 294 20.28 -12.65 -12.98
C VAL A 294 21.38 -13.18 -13.90
N ILE A 295 21.22 -14.39 -14.44
CA ILE A 295 22.17 -14.99 -15.38
C ILE A 295 22.12 -14.27 -16.73
N ARG A 296 20.95 -14.22 -17.35
CA ARG A 296 20.84 -13.84 -18.77
C ARG A 296 20.82 -12.34 -19.01
N THR A 297 20.15 -11.60 -18.13
CA THR A 297 19.88 -10.18 -18.28
C THR A 297 20.84 -9.33 -17.47
N MET A 298 21.19 -9.75 -16.24
CA MET A 298 22.18 -9.03 -15.42
C MET A 298 23.62 -9.53 -15.67
N GLY A 299 23.79 -10.66 -16.36
CA GLY A 299 25.06 -11.16 -16.83
C GLY A 299 25.93 -11.86 -15.78
N PHE A 300 25.35 -12.28 -14.64
CA PHE A 300 26.10 -12.98 -13.60
C PHE A 300 26.51 -14.38 -14.05
N ASP A 301 27.70 -14.79 -13.64
CA ASP A 301 28.19 -16.15 -13.84
C ASP A 301 27.38 -17.12 -12.96
N PRO A 302 26.76 -18.18 -13.52
CA PRO A 302 26.07 -19.20 -12.73
C PRO A 302 26.92 -19.82 -11.61
N GLU A 303 28.24 -19.89 -11.75
CA GLU A 303 29.14 -20.43 -10.73
C GLU A 303 29.26 -19.53 -9.49
N ASN A 304 28.93 -18.24 -9.63
CA ASN A 304 28.96 -17.25 -8.55
C ASN A 304 27.56 -16.98 -7.94
N ILE A 305 26.60 -17.87 -8.18
CA ILE A 305 25.24 -17.76 -7.62
C ILE A 305 25.09 -18.74 -6.44
N ILE A 306 24.76 -18.19 -5.27
CA ILE A 306 24.36 -18.95 -4.09
C ILE A 306 22.83 -18.98 -4.05
N GLU A 307 22.25 -20.18 -3.98
CA GLU A 307 20.81 -20.38 -3.83
C GLU A 307 20.50 -21.10 -2.53
N GLU A 308 19.57 -20.55 -1.75
CA GLU A 308 19.08 -21.19 -0.54
C GLU A 308 17.54 -21.24 -0.55
N LYS A 309 17.00 -22.45 -0.53
CA LYS A 309 15.56 -22.68 -0.36
C LYS A 309 15.28 -23.01 1.09
N ASP A 310 14.25 -22.36 1.64
CA ASP A 310 13.79 -22.56 3.01
C ASP A 310 14.97 -22.44 3.99
N ALA A 311 15.68 -21.31 3.91
CA ALA A 311 16.87 -21.00 4.67
C ALA A 311 16.56 -20.88 6.17
N THR A 312 17.34 -21.62 6.97
CA THR A 312 17.33 -21.56 8.44
C THR A 312 18.04 -20.32 8.97
N LYS A 313 17.88 -20.02 10.27
CA LYS A 313 18.64 -18.94 10.91
C LYS A 313 20.14 -19.15 10.75
N GLY A 314 20.62 -20.38 10.98
CA GLY A 314 22.03 -20.74 10.82
C GLY A 314 22.53 -20.55 9.39
N THR A 315 21.68 -20.80 8.39
CA THR A 315 21.99 -20.50 6.98
C THR A 315 22.18 -18.99 6.77
N LEU A 316 21.26 -18.16 7.24
CA LEU A 316 21.34 -16.70 7.10
C LEU A 316 22.57 -16.13 7.83
N GLU A 317 22.86 -16.58 9.04
CA GLU A 317 24.06 -16.20 9.80
C GLU A 317 25.35 -16.67 9.11
N THR A 318 25.34 -17.85 8.49
CA THR A 318 26.48 -18.34 7.70
C THR A 318 26.72 -17.45 6.50
N LEU A 319 25.67 -17.01 5.79
CA LEU A 319 25.79 -16.17 4.61
C LEU A 319 26.22 -14.74 4.95
N PHE A 320 25.53 -14.11 5.89
CA PHE A 320 25.60 -12.66 6.15
C PHE A 320 26.33 -12.29 7.45
N GLY A 321 26.70 -13.26 8.28
CA GLY A 321 27.38 -13.06 9.56
C GLY A 321 26.44 -12.80 10.74
N THR A 322 26.99 -12.83 11.96
CA THR A 322 26.30 -12.42 13.20
C THR A 322 26.62 -10.97 13.54
N ARG A 323 26.09 -10.43 14.65
CA ARG A 323 26.53 -9.11 15.17
C ARG A 323 28.00 -9.13 15.57
N GLU A 324 28.45 -10.23 16.16
CA GLU A 324 29.80 -10.44 16.68
C GLU A 324 30.79 -10.83 15.58
N ARG A 325 30.31 -11.54 14.54
CA ARG A 325 31.11 -11.95 13.37
C ARG A 325 30.41 -11.52 12.08
N PRO A 326 30.59 -10.26 11.66
CA PRO A 326 29.91 -9.72 10.48
C PRO A 326 30.41 -10.30 9.14
N GLU A 327 31.57 -10.95 9.14
CA GLU A 327 32.23 -11.50 7.95
C GLU A 327 31.70 -12.91 7.64
N GLY A 328 30.44 -12.98 7.19
CA GLY A 328 29.82 -14.22 6.71
C GLY A 328 30.47 -14.77 5.42
N LYS A 329 29.96 -15.89 4.91
CA LYS A 329 30.42 -16.56 3.68
C LYS A 329 30.54 -15.59 2.50
N ILE A 330 29.58 -14.68 2.34
CA ILE A 330 29.55 -13.73 1.22
C ILE A 330 30.73 -12.76 1.27
N PHE A 331 31.19 -12.37 2.46
CA PHE A 331 32.37 -11.51 2.61
C PHE A 331 33.60 -12.11 1.93
N ASN A 332 33.74 -13.43 1.96
CA ASN A 332 34.85 -14.15 1.34
C ASN A 332 34.67 -14.40 -0.17
N TRP A 333 33.43 -14.38 -0.66
CA TRP A 333 33.12 -14.58 -2.08
C TRP A 333 33.32 -13.30 -2.89
N VAL A 334 33.14 -12.14 -2.28
CA VAL A 334 33.35 -10.87 -2.97
C VAL A 334 34.85 -10.57 -3.13
N LYS A 335 35.23 -10.13 -4.31
CA LYS A 335 36.52 -9.50 -4.57
C LYS A 335 36.44 -8.01 -4.21
N PRO A 336 37.26 -7.54 -3.26
CA PRO A 336 37.20 -6.16 -2.78
C PRO A 336 37.27 -5.12 -3.91
N LYS A 337 36.32 -4.17 -3.89
CA LYS A 337 36.17 -3.02 -4.80
C LYS A 337 35.94 -3.39 -6.27
N GLU A 338 35.73 -4.66 -6.59
CA GLU A 338 35.53 -5.15 -7.95
C GLU A 338 34.14 -5.78 -8.11
N SER A 339 33.78 -6.71 -7.22
CA SER A 339 32.51 -7.43 -7.29
C SER A 339 31.31 -6.52 -7.14
N ARG A 340 30.30 -6.73 -7.98
CA ARG A 340 28.91 -6.37 -7.70
C ARG A 340 28.25 -7.51 -6.92
N LEU A 341 27.58 -7.20 -5.83
CA LEU A 341 26.83 -8.16 -5.03
C LEU A 341 25.33 -7.93 -5.22
N PHE A 342 24.64 -8.94 -5.73
CA PHE A 342 23.17 -8.96 -5.86
C PHE A 342 22.58 -9.89 -4.80
N ILE A 343 21.59 -9.41 -4.04
CA ILE A 343 20.89 -10.20 -3.04
C ILE A 343 19.40 -10.13 -3.35
N TYR A 344 18.76 -11.27 -3.48
CA TYR A 344 17.32 -11.40 -3.60
C TYR A 344 16.80 -12.27 -2.45
N TYR A 345 15.82 -11.76 -1.71
CA TYR A 345 15.14 -12.51 -0.65
C TYR A 345 13.63 -12.46 -0.89
N VAL A 346 12.98 -13.62 -0.86
CA VAL A 346 11.52 -13.74 -0.81
C VAL A 346 11.11 -14.66 0.33
N GLY A 347 10.14 -14.22 1.13
CA GLY A 347 9.69 -14.93 2.33
C GLY A 347 8.98 -14.03 3.32
N HIS A 348 8.63 -14.58 4.48
CA HIS A 348 8.05 -13.78 5.57
C HIS A 348 9.07 -12.87 6.25
N GLY A 349 8.57 -11.70 6.63
CA GLY A 349 9.20 -10.78 7.55
C GLY A 349 8.26 -10.56 8.74
N ALA A 350 8.81 -10.18 9.88
CA ALA A 350 8.01 -9.89 11.05
C ALA A 350 8.73 -8.92 11.98
N PRO A 351 8.00 -8.06 12.72
CA PRO A 351 8.60 -7.29 13.80
C PRO A 351 8.88 -8.22 14.99
N GLY A 352 9.95 -7.96 15.73
CA GLY A 352 10.11 -8.52 17.07
C GLY A 352 8.94 -8.08 17.96
N GLN A 353 8.38 -9.00 18.74
CA GLN A 353 7.25 -8.68 19.63
C GLN A 353 7.68 -7.77 20.77
N GLU A 354 8.93 -7.91 21.24
CA GLU A 354 9.49 -7.10 22.32
C GLU A 354 10.25 -5.88 21.78
N SER A 355 11.13 -6.10 20.80
CA SER A 355 12.02 -5.06 20.26
C SER A 355 11.33 -4.14 19.26
N GLY A 356 10.33 -4.64 18.54
CA GLY A 356 9.77 -4.00 17.34
C GLY A 356 10.72 -3.96 16.14
N GLU A 357 11.94 -4.50 16.25
CA GLU A 357 12.90 -4.55 15.14
C GLU A 357 12.36 -5.42 14.00
N ALA A 358 12.66 -5.08 12.75
CA ALA A 358 12.32 -5.94 11.62
C ALA A 358 13.27 -7.15 11.53
N TYR A 359 12.69 -8.34 11.35
CA TYR A 359 13.41 -9.59 11.14
C TYR A 359 12.98 -10.26 9.84
N PHE A 360 13.93 -10.85 9.13
CA PHE A 360 13.63 -11.96 8.23
C PHE A 360 13.17 -13.14 9.07
N VAL A 361 12.18 -13.90 8.58
CA VAL A 361 11.69 -15.11 9.23
C VAL A 361 12.34 -16.34 8.56
N PRO A 362 13.33 -16.98 9.22
CA PRO A 362 13.85 -18.27 8.81
C PRO A 362 12.81 -19.39 8.71
N SER A 363 13.10 -20.43 7.94
CA SER A 363 12.25 -21.62 7.81
C SER A 363 12.10 -22.42 9.11
N ASP A 364 13.03 -22.26 10.05
CA ASP A 364 13.05 -22.88 11.38
C ASP A 364 12.62 -21.94 12.51
N ALA A 365 12.19 -20.72 12.17
CA ALA A 365 11.78 -19.72 13.14
C ALA A 365 10.54 -20.14 13.93
N ASP A 366 10.50 -19.72 15.19
CA ASP A 366 9.31 -19.81 16.02
C ASP A 366 8.56 -18.47 15.98
N PRO A 367 7.31 -18.42 15.48
CA PRO A 367 6.57 -17.17 15.34
C PRO A 367 6.31 -16.46 16.67
N ASP A 368 6.29 -17.20 17.79
CA ASP A 368 6.09 -16.62 19.12
C ASP A 368 7.41 -16.05 19.71
N TYR A 369 8.56 -16.31 19.08
CA TYR A 369 9.90 -15.89 19.55
C TYR A 369 10.76 -15.29 18.42
N ILE A 370 10.18 -14.43 17.58
CA ILE A 370 10.88 -13.81 16.44
C ILE A 370 12.12 -13.03 16.88
N ASP A 371 12.10 -12.33 18.01
CA ASP A 371 13.27 -11.59 18.53
C ASP A 371 14.52 -12.50 18.71
N THR A 372 14.30 -13.78 18.99
CA THR A 372 15.36 -14.78 19.20
C THR A 372 15.62 -15.65 17.97
N THR A 373 14.57 -16.06 17.26
CA THR A 373 14.64 -17.05 16.17
C THR A 373 14.68 -16.42 14.78
N GLY A 374 14.38 -15.13 14.66
CA GLY A 374 14.53 -14.35 13.43
C GLY A 374 15.99 -13.94 13.15
N TYR A 375 16.22 -13.45 11.94
CA TYR A 375 17.48 -12.79 11.55
C TYR A 375 17.25 -11.29 11.36
N SER A 376 17.87 -10.46 12.20
CA SER A 376 17.61 -9.01 12.25
C SER A 376 17.98 -8.31 10.94
N VAL A 377 17.05 -7.55 10.37
CA VAL A 377 17.27 -6.77 9.15
C VAL A 377 18.25 -5.62 9.40
N GLY A 378 18.23 -5.03 10.61
CA GLY A 378 19.21 -4.04 11.01
C GLY A 378 20.64 -4.62 11.03
N GLN A 379 20.80 -5.83 11.57
CA GLN A 379 22.08 -6.54 11.52
C GLN A 379 22.49 -6.86 10.08
N PHE A 380 21.55 -7.32 9.26
CA PHE A 380 21.79 -7.58 7.85
C PHE A 380 22.39 -6.36 7.14
N TYR A 381 21.74 -5.19 7.22
CA TYR A 381 22.27 -3.97 6.61
C TYR A 381 23.61 -3.53 7.21
N ALA A 382 23.76 -3.60 8.53
CA ALA A 382 25.02 -3.25 9.20
C ALA A 382 26.19 -4.16 8.74
N ASN A 383 25.92 -5.44 8.48
CA ASN A 383 26.92 -6.38 7.99
C ASN A 383 27.20 -6.16 6.50
N LEU A 384 26.18 -5.93 5.67
CA LEU A 384 26.37 -5.61 4.24
C LEU A 384 27.22 -4.36 4.02
N LYS A 385 27.04 -3.33 4.85
CA LYS A 385 27.85 -2.09 4.80
C LYS A 385 29.35 -2.38 4.93
N LYS A 386 29.75 -3.46 5.63
CA LYS A 386 31.15 -3.89 5.83
C LYS A 386 31.72 -4.72 4.68
N ILE A 387 30.88 -5.35 3.85
CA ILE A 387 31.32 -6.21 2.74
C ILE A 387 31.99 -5.35 1.67
N PRO A 388 33.27 -5.55 1.29
CA PRO A 388 34.00 -4.61 0.44
C PRO A 388 33.65 -4.68 -1.06
N ALA A 389 32.40 -4.98 -1.45
CA ALA A 389 31.94 -4.97 -2.83
C ALA A 389 31.99 -3.56 -3.47
N ARG A 390 32.13 -3.50 -4.80
CA ARG A 390 32.02 -2.25 -5.57
C ARG A 390 30.60 -1.67 -5.51
N GLU A 391 29.61 -2.54 -5.68
CA GLU A 391 28.19 -2.19 -5.73
C GLU A 391 27.36 -3.23 -4.96
N LEU A 392 26.30 -2.76 -4.31
CA LEU A 392 25.33 -3.61 -3.61
C LEU A 392 23.94 -3.40 -4.20
N ILE A 393 23.28 -4.47 -4.63
CA ILE A 393 21.88 -4.44 -5.08
C ILE A 393 21.11 -5.42 -4.21
N VAL A 394 20.16 -4.92 -3.43
CA VAL A 394 19.35 -5.74 -2.53
C VAL A 394 17.89 -5.63 -2.95
N VAL A 395 17.23 -6.77 -3.14
CA VAL A 395 15.83 -6.87 -3.54
C VAL A 395 15.10 -7.74 -2.53
N LEU A 396 14.18 -7.15 -1.78
CA LEU A 396 13.46 -7.76 -0.66
C LEU A 396 11.97 -7.88 -0.99
N ASP A 397 11.55 -9.07 -1.36
CA ASP A 397 10.14 -9.42 -1.52
C ASP A 397 9.59 -10.02 -0.23
N THR A 398 9.51 -9.15 0.77
CA THR A 398 9.05 -9.51 2.11
C THR A 398 8.27 -8.38 2.75
N CYS A 399 7.31 -8.75 3.59
CA CYS A 399 6.52 -7.82 4.39
C CYS A 399 6.98 -7.91 5.84
N PHE A 400 7.45 -6.80 6.43
CA PHE A 400 7.90 -6.77 7.83
C PHE A 400 6.79 -6.41 8.83
N SER A 401 5.54 -6.29 8.40
CA SER A 401 4.42 -5.98 9.30
C SER A 401 3.97 -7.17 10.15
N GLY A 402 4.45 -8.38 9.82
CA GLY A 402 3.97 -9.63 10.43
C GLY A 402 2.57 -10.05 9.97
N GLN A 403 1.99 -9.36 8.99
CA GLN A 403 0.74 -9.74 8.35
C GLN A 403 0.99 -10.74 7.21
N THR A 404 0.04 -11.64 7.00
CA THR A 404 0.00 -12.57 5.87
C THR A 404 -1.40 -12.59 5.27
N PRO A 405 -1.59 -13.13 4.04
CA PRO A 405 -2.92 -13.38 3.49
C PRO A 405 -3.81 -14.25 4.38
N LYS A 406 -3.23 -15.07 5.27
CA LYS A 406 -3.93 -15.95 6.22
C LYS A 406 -4.10 -15.34 7.62
N GLY A 407 -3.83 -14.04 7.77
CA GLY A 407 -3.87 -13.32 9.05
C GLY A 407 -2.48 -13.01 9.60
N LEU A 408 -2.39 -12.60 10.87
CA LEU A 408 -1.11 -12.32 11.52
C LEU A 408 -0.28 -13.59 11.73
N LEU A 409 1.05 -13.45 11.60
CA LEU A 409 2.00 -14.48 12.02
C LEU A 409 1.91 -14.75 13.52
N PHE A 410 1.63 -13.70 14.31
CA PHE A 410 1.45 -13.80 15.75
C PHE A 410 0.01 -14.18 16.09
N LYS A 411 -0.20 -15.36 16.65
CA LYS A 411 -1.56 -15.87 16.94
C LYS A 411 -2.22 -15.24 18.17
N ARG A 412 -1.44 -14.61 19.05
CA ARG A 412 -1.92 -14.10 20.36
C ARG A 412 -1.60 -12.62 20.60
N VAL A 413 -1.16 -11.91 19.55
CA VAL A 413 -0.82 -10.49 19.63
C VAL A 413 -1.81 -9.70 18.79
N SER A 414 -2.33 -8.60 19.34
CA SER A 414 -3.16 -7.67 18.59
C SER A 414 -2.30 -6.90 17.58
N PRO A 415 -2.71 -6.72 16.32
CA PRO A 415 -1.95 -5.95 15.33
C PRO A 415 -1.61 -4.53 15.82
N ALA A 416 -2.50 -3.91 16.62
CA ALA A 416 -2.32 -2.56 17.16
C ALA A 416 -1.18 -2.46 18.19
N MET A 417 -0.68 -3.60 18.71
CA MET A 417 0.44 -3.65 19.65
C MET A 417 1.79 -3.78 18.94
N LEU A 418 1.79 -4.15 17.66
CA LEU A 418 3.01 -4.34 16.89
C LEU A 418 3.50 -2.98 16.40
N LYS A 419 4.69 -2.57 16.85
CA LYS A 419 5.42 -1.43 16.29
C LYS A 419 6.52 -1.98 15.40
N VAL A 420 6.59 -1.50 14.16
CA VAL A 420 7.70 -1.83 13.25
C VAL A 420 8.71 -0.70 13.28
N VAL A 421 9.89 -0.98 13.83
CA VAL A 421 11.05 -0.09 13.75
C VAL A 421 11.73 -0.36 12.42
N GLN A 422 11.68 0.62 11.52
CA GLN A 422 12.35 0.53 10.22
C GLN A 422 13.86 0.73 10.40
N PRO A 423 14.70 -0.26 10.05
CA PRO A 423 16.13 -0.09 10.08
C PRO A 423 16.59 0.85 8.95
N GLU A 424 17.67 1.58 9.17
CA GLU A 424 18.28 2.44 8.15
C GLU A 424 18.84 1.58 7.00
N SER A 425 18.17 1.63 5.85
CA SER A 425 18.52 0.84 4.67
C SER A 425 19.44 1.55 3.67
N SER A 426 19.75 2.83 3.94
CA SER A 426 20.61 3.66 3.10
C SER A 426 21.99 3.00 2.89
N MET A 427 22.41 2.89 1.62
CA MET A 427 23.72 2.38 1.23
C MET A 427 24.35 3.31 0.20
N ASP A 428 25.46 3.98 0.55
CA ASP A 428 26.12 4.96 -0.33
C ASP A 428 26.53 4.37 -1.69
N ARG A 429 26.90 3.09 -1.70
CA ARG A 429 27.39 2.34 -2.87
C ARG A 429 26.39 1.30 -3.38
N GLY A 430 25.11 1.46 -3.08
CA GLY A 430 24.13 0.45 -3.44
C GLY A 430 22.71 0.95 -3.44
N VAL A 431 21.82 0.04 -3.80
CA VAL A 431 20.38 0.25 -3.80
C VAL A 431 19.68 -0.88 -3.06
N VAL A 432 18.69 -0.51 -2.25
CA VAL A 432 17.74 -1.45 -1.64
C VAL A 432 16.38 -1.23 -2.27
N MET A 433 15.76 -2.31 -2.74
CA MET A 433 14.41 -2.33 -3.26
C MET A 433 13.58 -3.27 -2.38
N ALA A 434 12.46 -2.78 -1.84
CA ALA A 434 11.55 -3.57 -1.02
C ALA A 434 10.15 -3.60 -1.62
N SER A 435 9.47 -4.75 -1.51
CA SER A 435 8.16 -4.97 -2.13
C SER A 435 7.02 -4.11 -1.59
N ALA A 436 7.14 -3.62 -0.36
CA ALA A 436 6.13 -2.84 0.33
C ALA A 436 6.77 -1.98 1.43
N ARG A 437 6.05 -0.96 1.90
CA ARG A 437 6.38 -0.25 3.14
C ARG A 437 6.22 -1.18 4.35
N ALA A 438 6.87 -0.84 5.45
CA ALA A 438 6.92 -1.67 6.66
C ALA A 438 5.54 -2.02 7.26
N ASP A 439 4.52 -1.20 7.02
CA ASP A 439 3.14 -1.37 7.48
C ASP A 439 2.21 -1.99 6.41
N GLN A 440 2.72 -2.31 5.22
CA GLN A 440 1.95 -2.78 4.08
C GLN A 440 2.25 -4.25 3.75
N LEU A 441 1.25 -4.96 3.23
CA LEU A 441 1.34 -6.37 2.88
C LEU A 441 1.74 -6.56 1.40
N SER A 442 2.71 -7.45 1.15
CA SER A 442 3.08 -7.90 -0.19
C SER A 442 2.01 -8.85 -0.74
N THR A 443 1.61 -8.64 -1.99
CA THR A 443 0.49 -9.34 -2.62
C THR A 443 0.97 -10.41 -3.60
N TRP A 444 0.30 -11.55 -3.63
CA TRP A 444 0.49 -12.58 -4.65
C TRP A 444 -0.23 -12.20 -5.95
N TYR A 445 0.38 -12.55 -7.09
CA TYR A 445 -0.23 -12.41 -8.41
C TYR A 445 -0.55 -13.80 -8.96
N GLU A 446 -1.60 -14.42 -8.43
CA GLU A 446 -1.96 -15.83 -8.68
C GLU A 446 -2.08 -16.16 -10.18
N ALA A 447 -2.69 -15.26 -10.96
CA ALA A 447 -2.85 -15.43 -12.40
C ALA A 447 -1.51 -15.55 -13.16
N LYS A 448 -0.41 -15.13 -12.52
CA LYS A 448 0.95 -15.13 -13.07
C LYS A 448 1.90 -16.11 -12.39
N GLY A 449 1.50 -16.77 -11.30
CA GLY A 449 2.34 -17.75 -10.61
C GLY A 449 3.52 -17.14 -9.84
N HIS A 450 3.43 -15.85 -9.49
CA HIS A 450 4.50 -15.07 -8.84
C HIS A 450 3.96 -14.16 -7.76
N SER A 451 4.84 -13.63 -6.91
CA SER A 451 4.48 -12.41 -6.17
C SER A 451 4.30 -11.22 -7.13
N LEU A 452 3.47 -10.26 -6.73
CA LEU A 452 3.20 -9.09 -7.54
C LEU A 452 4.45 -8.21 -7.75
N PHE A 453 5.23 -8.04 -6.69
CA PHE A 453 6.45 -7.23 -6.78
C PHE A 453 7.48 -7.92 -7.67
N THR A 454 7.71 -9.22 -7.48
CA THR A 454 8.69 -9.97 -8.26
C THR A 454 8.31 -10.04 -9.74
N TYR A 455 7.01 -10.21 -10.03
CA TYR A 455 6.49 -10.10 -11.39
C TYR A 455 6.93 -8.79 -12.06
N PHE A 456 6.63 -7.65 -11.42
CA PHE A 456 6.96 -6.35 -12.00
C PHE A 456 8.46 -6.07 -12.00
N PHE A 457 9.20 -6.46 -10.97
CA PHE A 457 10.65 -6.34 -10.96
C PHE A 457 11.29 -7.03 -12.18
N ILE A 458 10.88 -8.28 -12.45
CA ILE A 458 11.34 -9.04 -13.61
C ILE A 458 10.94 -8.36 -14.93
N LYS A 459 9.70 -7.89 -15.05
CA LYS A 459 9.24 -7.17 -16.26
C LYS A 459 9.99 -5.85 -16.46
N GLY A 460 10.32 -5.14 -15.39
CA GLY A 460 11.21 -3.99 -15.45
C GLY A 460 12.58 -4.36 -16.02
N LEU A 461 13.18 -5.48 -15.58
CA LEU A 461 14.43 -6.02 -16.13
C LEU A 461 14.31 -6.46 -17.60
N THR A 462 13.11 -6.67 -18.16
CA THR A 462 12.96 -6.95 -19.60
C THR A 462 13.07 -5.72 -20.50
N GLY A 463 13.17 -4.52 -19.90
CA GLY A 463 13.26 -3.24 -20.61
C GLY A 463 11.99 -2.41 -20.49
N GLU A 464 10.96 -2.89 -19.79
CA GLU A 464 9.76 -2.07 -19.55
C GLU A 464 10.03 -0.89 -18.61
N ALA A 465 11.07 -0.99 -17.78
CA ALA A 465 11.53 0.11 -16.96
C ALA A 465 12.47 1.08 -17.71
N ASP A 466 12.97 0.74 -18.91
CA ASP A 466 13.84 1.61 -19.72
C ASP A 466 13.01 2.76 -20.33
N SER A 467 12.77 3.78 -19.52
CA SER A 467 11.87 4.88 -19.82
C SER A 467 12.44 5.80 -20.90
N ASN A 468 13.77 5.95 -20.92
CA ASN A 468 14.47 6.83 -21.84
C ASN A 468 14.94 6.12 -23.13
N LYS A 469 14.80 4.78 -23.19
CA LYS A 469 15.14 3.90 -24.32
C LYS A 469 16.64 3.89 -24.64
N ASP A 470 17.49 4.05 -23.64
CA ASP A 470 18.95 4.05 -23.81
C ASP A 470 19.58 2.66 -23.70
N LYS A 471 18.73 1.61 -23.61
CA LYS A 471 19.11 0.21 -23.38
C LYS A 471 19.70 -0.06 -22.00
N LYS A 472 19.43 0.79 -21.01
CA LYS A 472 19.79 0.55 -19.62
C LYS A 472 18.55 0.64 -18.75
N VAL A 473 18.64 0.02 -17.58
CA VAL A 473 17.66 0.22 -16.52
C VAL A 473 18.42 0.66 -15.29
N SER A 474 18.27 1.93 -14.95
CA SER A 474 18.76 2.50 -13.69
C SER A 474 17.84 2.16 -12.51
N ALA A 475 18.35 2.33 -11.29
CA ALA A 475 17.55 2.19 -10.08
C ALA A 475 16.42 3.24 -10.01
N ALA A 476 16.63 4.46 -10.52
CA ALA A 476 15.61 5.50 -10.63
C ALA A 476 14.45 5.08 -11.56
N GLU A 477 14.80 4.49 -12.69
CA GLU A 477 13.83 3.99 -13.67
C GLU A 477 13.04 2.81 -13.15
N MET A 478 13.73 1.86 -12.51
CA MET A 478 13.08 0.74 -11.84
C MET A 478 12.13 1.24 -10.73
N GLU A 479 12.53 2.25 -9.95
CA GLU A 479 11.65 2.87 -8.95
C GLU A 479 10.39 3.45 -9.58
N ALA A 480 10.53 4.27 -10.63
CA ALA A 480 9.40 4.88 -11.31
C ALA A 480 8.44 3.82 -11.88
N TYR A 481 9.00 2.80 -12.54
CA TYR A 481 8.23 1.69 -13.10
C TYR A 481 7.48 0.89 -12.02
N LEU A 482 8.16 0.54 -10.92
CA LEU A 482 7.54 -0.20 -9.81
C LEU A 482 6.47 0.64 -9.12
N ALA A 483 6.71 1.93 -8.91
CA ALA A 483 5.77 2.86 -8.29
C ALA A 483 4.52 3.11 -9.12
N GLU A 484 4.61 3.00 -10.44
CA GLU A 484 3.47 3.08 -11.36
C GLU A 484 2.65 1.78 -11.34
N ASN A 485 3.31 0.64 -11.50
CA ASN A 485 2.64 -0.61 -11.82
C ASN A 485 2.17 -1.41 -10.59
N VAL A 486 3.03 -1.51 -9.55
CA VAL A 486 2.73 -2.36 -8.39
C VAL A 486 1.54 -1.83 -7.60
N PRO A 487 1.45 -0.54 -7.21
CA PRO A 487 0.31 -0.05 -6.45
C PRO A 487 -1.01 -0.18 -7.21
N PHE A 488 -1.01 0.12 -8.51
CA PHE A 488 -2.20 -0.03 -9.35
C PHE A 488 -2.68 -1.48 -9.38
N MET A 489 -1.77 -2.41 -9.64
CA MET A 489 -2.13 -3.82 -9.71
C MET A 489 -2.49 -4.42 -8.35
N ALA A 490 -1.82 -4.03 -7.28
CA ALA A 490 -2.12 -4.48 -5.92
C ALA A 490 -3.56 -4.12 -5.54
N ARG A 491 -3.96 -2.86 -5.83
CA ARG A 491 -5.35 -2.40 -5.66
C ARG A 491 -6.30 -3.20 -6.54
N LYS A 492 -5.97 -3.40 -7.81
CA LYS A 492 -6.81 -4.12 -8.78
C LYS A 492 -7.08 -5.58 -8.38
N ILE A 493 -6.06 -6.32 -7.93
CA ILE A 493 -6.18 -7.77 -7.71
C ILE A 493 -6.54 -8.13 -6.26
N SER A 494 -6.28 -7.24 -5.31
CA SER A 494 -6.45 -7.56 -3.89
C SER A 494 -7.15 -6.48 -3.05
N GLY A 495 -7.41 -5.30 -3.63
CA GLY A 495 -7.96 -4.15 -2.90
C GLY A 495 -6.99 -3.54 -1.89
N ARG A 496 -5.72 -3.98 -1.84
CA ARG A 496 -4.73 -3.51 -0.87
C ARG A 496 -3.75 -2.52 -1.49
N ASN A 497 -3.24 -1.63 -0.66
CA ASN A 497 -2.09 -0.82 -1.00
C ASN A 497 -0.80 -1.63 -0.81
N GLN A 498 0.04 -1.60 -1.84
CA GLN A 498 1.41 -2.08 -1.81
C GLN A 498 2.26 -1.06 -2.55
N GLN A 499 3.10 -0.35 -1.81
CA GLN A 499 4.00 0.66 -2.32
C GLN A 499 5.44 0.14 -2.22
N PRO A 500 6.06 -0.24 -3.35
CA PRO A 500 7.47 -0.56 -3.36
C PRO A 500 8.31 0.64 -2.87
N MET A 501 9.42 0.32 -2.21
CA MET A 501 10.41 1.30 -1.78
C MET A 501 11.71 1.05 -2.52
N VAL A 502 12.37 2.12 -2.94
CA VAL A 502 13.72 2.07 -3.48
C VAL A 502 14.56 3.12 -2.75
N GLU A 503 15.68 2.72 -2.16
CA GLU A 503 16.55 3.60 -1.37
C GLU A 503 18.02 3.41 -1.76
N GLY A 504 18.83 4.46 -1.61
CA GLY A 504 20.26 4.46 -1.98
C GLY A 504 20.55 5.13 -3.32
N ASN A 505 21.60 4.65 -4.01
CA ASN A 505 22.10 5.24 -5.25
C ASN A 505 21.15 5.01 -6.43
N LYS A 506 20.47 6.07 -6.86
CA LYS A 506 19.47 6.06 -7.95
C LYS A 506 20.08 5.97 -9.35
N ASP A 507 21.35 6.34 -9.50
CA ASP A 507 22.06 6.30 -10.78
C ASP A 507 22.67 4.92 -11.06
N LEU A 508 22.58 3.99 -10.10
CA LEU A 508 23.10 2.63 -10.26
C LEU A 508 22.37 1.90 -11.40
N ILE A 509 23.13 1.38 -12.35
CA ILE A 509 22.61 0.60 -13.49
C ILE A 509 22.41 -0.86 -13.07
N LEU A 510 21.15 -1.30 -13.07
CA LEU A 510 20.80 -2.69 -12.77
C LEU A 510 21.16 -3.60 -13.94
N VAL A 511 20.81 -3.16 -15.16
CA VAL A 511 20.97 -3.89 -16.41
C VAL A 511 21.40 -2.94 -17.53
N GLU A 512 22.24 -3.45 -18.43
CA GLU A 512 22.52 -2.85 -19.73
C GLU A 512 22.34 -3.92 -20.80
N TYR A 513 21.44 -3.70 -21.77
CA TYR A 513 21.11 -4.66 -22.82
C TYR A 513 22.14 -4.67 -23.96
N LYS A 514 22.19 -5.78 -24.71
CA LYS A 514 23.03 -5.91 -25.90
C LYS A 514 22.52 -5.17 -27.14
#